data_AF-A0A9J7HU57-F1
#
_entry.id   AF-A0A9J7HU57-F1
#
_cell.length_a   1.000
_cell.length_b   1.000
_cell.length_c   1.000
_cell.angle_alpha   90.00
_cell.angle_beta   90.00
_cell.angle_gamma   90.00
#
_symmetry.space_group_name_H-M   'P 1'
#
loop_
_entity.id
_entity.type
_entity.pdbx_description
1 polymer ?
#
loop_
_entity_poly.entity_id
_entity_poly.type
_entity_poly.pdbx_seq_one_letter_code
_entity_poly.pdbx_strand_id
1 'polypeptide(L)'
;MVFIKSSKYISFDLAFFWNQVFVWTVATVAFINILKFLRLLRFNPLMSVLMTSLRRMLPEVAGFAVYFTFLFLSFVQLGHLVFGLKIQEYSTIAASGKSLFLCALGSFNFDEILSTSRIIGPMFLYAYLCIVFIIIINILVAIINDALVVMRGFTPPQEHREILDELWRRLANFLGLTNSASREN
;
A
#
# COMPACT_ATOMS: atom_id res chain seq x y z
N MET A 1 59.32 17.65 -41.60
CA MET A 1 59.60 17.79 -40.16
C MET A 1 58.45 18.56 -39.53
N VAL A 2 57.63 17.85 -38.72
CA VAL A 2 56.93 18.28 -37.47
C VAL A 2 56.11 19.60 -37.55
N PHE A 3 54.82 19.68 -37.21
CA PHE A 3 54.24 19.48 -35.88
C PHE A 3 52.73 19.21 -35.91
N ILE A 4 52.34 18.16 -35.18
CA ILE A 4 50.97 17.79 -34.82
C ILE A 4 50.39 18.89 -33.93
N LYS A 5 49.26 19.48 -34.34
CA LYS A 5 48.49 20.44 -33.54
C LYS A 5 47.85 19.70 -32.37
N SER A 6 48.38 19.94 -31.17
CA SER A 6 47.92 19.31 -29.94
C SER A 6 46.43 19.60 -29.71
N SER A 7 45.64 18.54 -29.66
CA SER A 7 44.21 18.56 -29.37
C SER A 7 43.99 19.06 -27.95
N LYS A 8 43.47 20.28 -27.82
CA LYS A 8 43.11 20.87 -26.53
C LYS A 8 41.75 20.30 -26.13
N TYR A 9 41.76 19.24 -25.32
CA TYR A 9 40.55 18.68 -24.73
C TYR A 9 39.88 19.75 -23.86
N ILE A 10 38.72 20.24 -24.30
CA ILE A 10 37.85 21.09 -23.47
C ILE A 10 37.03 20.13 -22.62
N SER A 11 37.37 20.03 -21.33
CA SER A 11 36.68 19.15 -20.39
C SER A 11 35.22 19.62 -20.22
N PHE A 12 34.28 18.89 -20.82
CA PHE A 12 32.83 19.12 -20.68
C PHE A 12 32.28 18.63 -19.33
N ASP A 13 33.12 18.05 -18.47
CA ASP A 13 32.70 17.43 -17.20
C ASP A 13 32.02 18.42 -16.25
N LEU A 14 32.53 19.66 -16.18
CA LEU A 14 31.93 20.71 -15.36
C LEU A 14 30.55 21.13 -15.91
N ALA A 15 30.44 21.30 -17.23
CA ALA A 15 29.20 21.65 -17.89
C ALA A 15 28.15 20.54 -17.74
N PHE A 16 28.58 19.27 -17.84
CA PHE A 16 27.73 18.10 -17.62
C PHE A 16 27.24 18.02 -16.17
N PHE A 17 28.11 18.27 -15.17
CA PHE A 17 27.72 18.32 -13.76
C PHE A 17 26.66 19.39 -13.50
N TRP A 18 26.85 20.62 -14.02
CA TRP A 18 25.87 21.69 -13.89
C TRP A 18 24.54 21.35 -14.57
N ASN A 19 24.59 20.74 -15.75
CA ASN A 19 23.39 20.27 -16.44
C ASN A 19 22.64 19.19 -15.62
N GLN A 20 23.36 18.24 -15.01
CA GLN A 20 22.77 17.19 -14.17
C GLN A 20 22.02 17.79 -12.96
N VAL A 21 22.67 18.74 -12.26
CA VAL A 21 22.07 19.43 -11.11
C VAL A 21 20.85 20.26 -11.55
N PHE A 22 20.93 20.93 -12.69
CA PHE A 22 19.81 21.68 -13.25
C PHE A 22 18.62 20.77 -13.54
N VAL A 23 18.83 19.63 -14.21
CA VAL A 23 17.78 18.64 -14.51
C VAL A 23 17.14 18.12 -13.23
N TRP A 24 17.92 17.77 -12.20
CA TRP A 24 17.38 17.32 -10.91
C TRP A 24 16.56 18.39 -10.19
N THR A 25 17.01 19.65 -10.27
CA THR A 25 16.30 20.79 -9.69
C THR A 25 14.97 21.02 -10.41
N VAL A 26 14.97 21.07 -11.74
CA VAL A 26 13.76 21.22 -12.55
C VAL A 26 12.79 20.08 -12.32
N ALA A 27 13.27 18.83 -12.25
CA ALA A 27 12.43 17.67 -11.95
C ALA A 27 11.78 17.78 -10.56
N THR A 28 12.53 18.23 -9.55
CA THR A 28 12.01 18.44 -8.20
C THR A 28 10.97 19.56 -8.16
N VAL A 29 11.20 20.67 -8.85
CA VAL A 29 10.24 21.77 -8.97
C VAL A 29 8.97 21.31 -9.68
N ALA A 30 9.09 20.58 -10.79
CA ALA A 30 7.95 20.01 -11.50
C ALA A 30 7.15 19.05 -10.62
N PHE A 31 7.83 18.19 -9.86
CA PHE A 31 7.20 17.28 -8.90
C PHE A 31 6.43 18.04 -7.81
N ILE A 32 7.04 19.06 -7.21
CA ILE A 32 6.37 19.92 -6.21
C ILE A 32 5.17 20.64 -6.84
N ASN A 33 5.26 21.06 -8.10
CA ASN A 33 4.15 21.71 -8.79
C ASN A 33 2.98 20.75 -9.02
N ILE A 34 3.25 19.49 -9.37
CA ILE A 34 2.26 18.42 -9.48
C ILE A 34 1.62 18.15 -8.10
N LEU A 35 2.40 18.11 -7.02
CA LEU A 35 1.86 17.98 -5.66
C LEU A 35 0.98 19.18 -5.25
N LYS A 36 1.35 20.40 -5.65
CA LYS A 36 0.51 21.60 -5.44
C LYS A 36 -0.77 21.54 -6.26
N PHE A 37 -0.70 21.06 -7.51
CA PHE A 37 -1.86 20.85 -8.36
C PHE A 37 -2.81 19.80 -7.76
N LEU A 38 -2.29 18.68 -7.24
CA LEU A 38 -3.03 17.69 -6.46
C LEU A 38 -3.69 18.29 -5.21
N ARG A 39 -3.03 19.27 -4.56
CA ARG A 39 -3.62 20.01 -3.44
C ARG A 39 -4.73 20.97 -3.89
N LEU A 40 -4.64 21.57 -5.07
CA LEU A 40 -5.72 22.36 -5.67
C LEU A 40 -6.95 21.49 -5.98
N LEU A 41 -6.76 20.24 -6.39
CA LEU A 41 -7.85 19.27 -6.58
C LEU A 41 -8.63 18.96 -5.28
N ARG A 42 -8.12 19.34 -4.09
CA ARG A 42 -8.84 19.26 -2.81
C ARG A 42 -10.09 20.16 -2.76
N PHE A 43 -10.22 21.15 -3.65
CA PHE A 43 -11.49 21.88 -3.82
C PHE A 43 -12.62 20.97 -4.32
N ASN A 44 -12.30 19.78 -4.85
CA ASN A 44 -13.29 18.76 -5.13
C ASN A 44 -13.66 18.02 -3.82
N PRO A 45 -14.95 18.02 -3.42
CA PRO A 45 -15.42 17.34 -2.21
C PRO A 45 -15.06 15.84 -2.18
N LEU A 46 -14.97 15.18 -3.34
CA LEU A 46 -14.57 13.78 -3.46
C LEU A 46 -13.13 13.53 -2.99
N MET A 47 -12.20 14.42 -3.33
CA MET A 47 -10.80 14.31 -2.90
C MET A 47 -10.61 14.66 -1.43
N SER A 48 -11.40 15.60 -0.89
CA SER A 48 -11.36 15.90 0.54
C SER A 48 -11.81 14.71 1.39
N VAL A 49 -12.87 14.00 0.96
CA VAL A 49 -13.36 12.78 1.62
C VAL A 49 -12.31 11.66 1.55
N LEU A 50 -11.71 11.44 0.37
CA LEU A 50 -10.69 10.42 0.18
C LEU A 50 -9.45 10.64 1.09
N MET A 51 -9.00 11.90 1.18
CA MET A 51 -7.89 12.30 2.05
C MET A 51 -8.21 12.14 3.54
N THR A 52 -9.45 12.46 3.97
CA THR A 52 -9.85 12.24 5.36
C THR A 52 -9.94 10.76 5.72
N SER A 53 -10.43 9.91 4.82
CA SER A 53 -10.47 8.45 5.02
C SER A 53 -9.06 7.87 5.08
N LEU A 54 -8.18 8.26 4.15
CA LEU A 54 -6.76 7.88 4.17
C LEU A 54 -6.08 8.28 5.47
N ARG A 55 -6.32 9.51 5.95
CA ARG A 55 -5.71 10.02 7.19
C ARG A 55 -6.25 9.31 8.44
N ARG A 56 -7.50 8.85 8.41
CA ARG A 56 -8.14 8.10 9.49
C ARG A 56 -7.65 6.66 9.59
N MET A 57 -7.42 6.00 8.45
CA MET A 57 -6.87 4.64 8.38
C MET A 57 -5.34 4.61 8.57
N LEU A 58 -4.65 5.72 8.32
CA LEU A 58 -3.19 5.86 8.44
C LEU A 58 -2.58 5.31 9.75
N PRO A 59 -3.10 5.61 10.96
CA PRO A 59 -2.53 5.09 12.20
C PRO A 59 -2.65 3.56 12.34
N GLU A 60 -3.76 2.97 11.87
CA GLU A 60 -3.93 1.51 11.90
C GLU A 60 -2.99 0.82 10.91
N VAL A 61 -2.84 1.39 9.72
CA VAL A 61 -1.90 0.91 8.70
C VAL A 61 -0.44 1.10 9.13
N ALA A 62 -0.11 2.19 9.83
CA ALA A 62 1.24 2.48 10.28
C ALA A 62 1.74 1.45 11.31
N GLY A 63 0.88 1.00 12.23
CA GLY A 63 1.23 -0.06 13.18
C GLY A 63 1.54 -1.39 12.48
N PHE A 64 0.77 -1.73 11.46
CA PHE A 64 1.00 -2.94 10.65
C PHE A 64 2.23 -2.82 9.73
N ALA A 65 2.53 -1.62 9.24
CA ALA A 65 3.67 -1.36 8.37
C ALA A 65 5.02 -1.67 9.04
N VAL A 66 5.13 -1.52 10.36
CA VAL A 66 6.35 -1.86 11.12
C VAL A 66 6.63 -3.37 11.02
N TYR A 67 5.62 -4.20 11.30
CA TYR A 67 5.73 -5.66 11.17
C TYR A 67 6.03 -6.08 9.72
N PHE A 68 5.36 -5.45 8.76
CA PHE A 68 5.64 -5.68 7.34
C PHE A 68 7.08 -5.37 6.96
N THR A 69 7.65 -4.26 7.46
CA THR A 69 9.03 -3.86 7.14
C THR A 69 10.05 -4.89 7.63
N PHE A 70 9.87 -5.43 8.84
CA PHE A 70 10.75 -6.50 9.35
C PHE A 70 10.63 -7.80 8.54
N LEU A 71 9.41 -8.21 8.20
CA LEU A 71 9.19 -9.38 7.35
C LEU A 71 9.80 -9.17 5.97
N PHE A 72 9.54 -8.03 5.35
CA PHE A 72 10.07 -7.69 4.03
C PHE A 72 11.59 -7.71 4.02
N LEU A 73 12.25 -7.04 4.97
CA LEU A 73 13.71 -7.05 5.09
C LEU A 73 14.28 -8.46 5.26
N SER A 74 13.60 -9.31 6.03
CA SER A 74 14.00 -10.71 6.22
C SER A 74 13.97 -11.49 4.90
N PHE A 75 12.90 -11.31 4.11
CA PHE A 75 12.80 -11.92 2.77
C PHE A 75 13.81 -11.33 1.78
N VAL A 76 14.12 -10.04 1.87
CA VAL A 76 15.17 -9.39 1.06
C VAL A 76 16.53 -10.01 1.35
N GLN A 77 16.88 -10.15 2.63
CA GLN A 77 18.16 -10.72 3.03
C GLN A 77 18.25 -12.20 2.65
N LEU A 78 17.18 -12.96 2.84
CA LEU A 78 17.12 -14.37 2.45
C LEU A 78 17.19 -14.55 0.93
N GLY A 79 16.45 -13.73 0.17
CA GLY A 79 16.48 -13.75 -1.30
C GLY A 79 17.86 -13.36 -1.85
N HIS A 80 18.52 -12.37 -1.25
CA HIS A 80 19.89 -12.03 -1.59
C HIS A 80 20.86 -13.20 -1.31
N LEU A 81 20.71 -13.88 -0.17
CA LEU A 81 21.57 -15.01 0.20
C LEU A 81 21.37 -16.23 -0.71
N VAL A 82 20.12 -16.54 -1.07
CA VAL A 82 19.77 -17.73 -1.86
C VAL A 82 20.04 -17.50 -3.36
N PHE A 83 19.68 -16.34 -3.89
CA PHE A 83 19.71 -16.07 -5.34
C PHE A 83 20.80 -15.11 -5.78
N GLY A 84 21.45 -14.38 -4.86
CA GLY A 84 22.33 -13.26 -5.22
C GLY A 84 23.60 -13.63 -5.98
N LEU A 85 24.02 -14.89 -5.93
CA LEU A 85 25.17 -15.37 -6.71
C LEU A 85 24.79 -15.80 -8.15
N LYS A 86 23.51 -16.06 -8.43
CA LYS A 86 23.07 -16.61 -9.72
C LYS A 86 22.17 -15.68 -10.52
N ILE A 87 21.45 -14.78 -9.87
CA ILE A 87 20.47 -13.89 -10.51
C ILE A 87 20.89 -12.44 -10.27
N GLN A 88 21.07 -11.68 -11.35
CA GLN A 88 21.48 -10.27 -11.27
C GLN A 88 20.49 -9.41 -10.48
N GLU A 89 19.20 -9.74 -10.60
CA GLU A 89 18.11 -9.12 -9.85
C GLU A 89 18.24 -9.25 -8.33
N TYR A 90 18.99 -10.24 -7.85
CA TYR A 90 19.22 -10.48 -6.43
C TYR A 90 20.66 -10.18 -6.00
N SER A 91 21.48 -9.56 -6.87
CA SER A 91 22.92 -9.39 -6.67
C SER A 91 23.28 -8.44 -5.52
N THR A 92 22.42 -7.49 -5.18
CA THR A 92 22.62 -6.58 -4.03
C THR A 92 21.34 -6.53 -3.21
N ILE A 93 21.44 -6.22 -1.92
CA ILE A 93 20.26 -6.07 -1.03
C ILE A 93 19.24 -5.09 -1.61
N ALA A 94 19.70 -3.98 -2.21
CA ALA A 94 18.82 -2.99 -2.85
C ALA A 94 18.16 -3.54 -4.11
N ALA A 95 18.89 -4.28 -4.95
CA ALA A 95 18.32 -4.95 -6.12
C ALA A 95 17.31 -6.04 -5.72
N SER A 96 17.64 -6.88 -4.73
CA SER A 96 16.73 -7.88 -4.18
C SER A 96 15.46 -7.24 -3.63
N GLY A 97 15.57 -6.12 -2.91
CA GLY A 97 14.43 -5.34 -2.43
C GLY A 97 13.54 -4.86 -3.57
N LYS A 98 14.13 -4.31 -4.64
CA LYS A 98 13.39 -3.90 -5.84
C LYS A 98 12.66 -5.09 -6.48
N SER A 99 13.34 -6.22 -6.63
CA SER A 99 12.76 -7.41 -7.27
C SER A 99 11.67 -8.07 -6.44
N LEU A 100 11.81 -8.12 -5.10
CA LEU A 100 10.74 -8.56 -4.21
C LEU A 100 9.53 -7.62 -4.28
N PHE A 101 9.75 -6.30 -4.37
CA PHE A 101 8.66 -5.35 -4.54
C PHE A 101 7.92 -5.55 -5.88
N LEU A 102 8.66 -5.74 -6.97
CA LEU A 102 8.11 -6.11 -8.28
C LEU A 102 7.35 -7.45 -8.23
N CYS A 103 7.88 -8.42 -7.50
CA CYS A 103 7.24 -9.72 -7.30
C CYS A 103 5.89 -9.58 -6.56
N ALA A 104 5.78 -8.69 -5.57
CA ALA A 104 4.50 -8.39 -4.91
C ALA A 104 3.48 -7.73 -5.86
N LEU A 105 3.93 -6.99 -6.87
CA LEU A 105 3.08 -6.43 -7.93
C LEU A 105 2.69 -7.48 -9.00
N GLY A 106 3.18 -8.71 -8.89
CA GLY A 106 2.94 -9.79 -9.86
C GLY A 106 3.95 -9.83 -11.01
N SER A 107 4.99 -9.00 -10.98
CA SER A 107 6.07 -9.02 -11.98
C SER A 107 7.25 -9.82 -11.42
N PHE A 108 7.35 -11.09 -11.81
CA PHE A 108 8.48 -11.94 -11.44
C PHE A 108 8.84 -12.91 -12.56
N ASN A 109 10.14 -13.18 -12.71
CA ASN A 109 10.63 -14.14 -13.69
C ASN A 109 10.75 -15.53 -13.05
N PHE A 110 9.70 -16.35 -13.18
CA PHE A 110 9.65 -17.67 -12.55
C PHE A 110 10.70 -18.63 -13.11
N ASP A 111 11.02 -18.53 -14.40
CA ASP A 111 11.99 -19.40 -15.08
C ASP A 111 13.41 -19.21 -14.53
N GLU A 112 13.77 -17.97 -14.20
CA GLU A 112 15.08 -17.62 -13.66
C GLU A 112 15.29 -18.14 -12.23
N ILE A 113 14.21 -18.13 -11.43
CA ILE A 113 14.19 -18.67 -10.07
C ILE A 113 14.27 -20.21 -10.10
N LEU A 114 13.52 -20.85 -11.02
CA LEU A 114 13.53 -22.30 -11.22
C LEU A 114 14.89 -22.83 -11.68
N SER A 115 15.54 -22.12 -12.61
CA SER A 115 16.86 -22.52 -13.14
C SER A 115 17.97 -22.45 -12.08
N THR A 116 17.83 -21.55 -11.10
CA THR A 116 18.79 -21.40 -10.00
C THR A 116 18.67 -22.50 -8.96
N SER A 117 17.43 -22.81 -8.54
CA SER A 117 17.15 -23.85 -7.55
C SER A 117 15.75 -24.44 -7.74
N ARG A 118 15.69 -25.74 -8.04
CA ARG A 118 14.43 -26.40 -8.42
C ARG A 118 13.42 -26.56 -7.27
N ILE A 119 13.91 -26.58 -6.02
CA ILE A 119 13.09 -26.83 -4.82
C ILE A 119 12.97 -25.55 -3.98
N ILE A 120 14.11 -24.93 -3.64
CA ILE A 120 14.16 -23.76 -2.75
C ILE A 120 13.52 -22.52 -3.40
N GLY A 121 13.69 -22.35 -4.72
CA GLY A 121 13.14 -21.24 -5.50
C GLY A 121 11.61 -21.13 -5.39
N PRO A 122 10.86 -22.15 -5.83
CA PRO A 122 9.40 -22.16 -5.73
C PRO A 122 8.90 -22.05 -4.29
N MET A 123 9.56 -22.71 -3.32
CA MET A 123 9.15 -22.67 -1.91
C MET A 123 9.30 -21.25 -1.33
N PHE A 124 10.40 -20.57 -1.64
CA PHE A 124 10.62 -19.17 -1.25
C PHE A 124 9.55 -18.24 -1.83
N LEU A 125 9.31 -18.35 -3.14
CA LEU A 125 8.36 -17.50 -3.84
C LEU A 125 6.93 -17.74 -3.35
N TYR A 126 6.55 -19.00 -3.13
CA TYR A 126 5.25 -19.35 -2.56
C TYR A 126 5.08 -18.78 -1.15
N ALA A 127 6.06 -18.98 -0.26
CA ALA A 127 6.02 -18.45 1.10
C ALA A 127 5.92 -16.91 1.12
N TYR A 128 6.71 -16.24 0.27
CA TYR A 128 6.66 -14.79 0.11
C TYR A 128 5.28 -14.32 -0.38
N LEU A 129 4.75 -14.92 -1.45
CA LEU A 129 3.43 -14.57 -1.98
C LEU A 129 2.32 -14.81 -0.96
N CYS A 130 2.32 -15.93 -0.24
CA CYS A 130 1.35 -16.19 0.82
C CYS A 130 1.34 -15.09 1.89
N ILE A 131 2.51 -14.65 2.33
CA ILE A 131 2.63 -13.57 3.32
C ILE A 131 2.09 -12.25 2.74
N VAL A 132 2.47 -11.90 1.51
CA VAL A 132 1.96 -10.71 0.82
C VAL A 132 0.43 -10.75 0.68
N PHE A 133 -0.15 -11.90 0.34
CA PHE A 133 -1.61 -12.07 0.26
C PHE A 133 -2.27 -11.87 1.63
N ILE A 134 -1.73 -12.46 2.70
CA ILE A 134 -2.25 -12.29 4.06
C ILE A 134 -2.22 -10.80 4.47
N ILE A 135 -1.13 -10.10 4.15
CA ILE A 135 -0.98 -8.66 4.39
C ILE A 135 -2.07 -7.86 3.65
N ILE A 136 -2.25 -8.12 2.35
CA ILE A 136 -3.26 -7.43 1.54
C ILE A 136 -4.66 -7.68 2.10
N ILE A 137 -4.98 -8.92 2.49
CA ILE A 137 -6.25 -9.28 3.11
C ILE A 137 -6.44 -8.55 4.44
N ASN A 138 -5.41 -8.49 5.30
CA ASN A 138 -5.49 -7.79 6.57
C ASN A 138 -5.76 -6.29 6.39
N ILE A 139 -5.14 -5.66 5.39
CA ILE A 139 -5.40 -4.27 5.03
C ILE A 139 -6.84 -4.09 4.52
N LEU A 140 -7.32 -5.01 3.66
CA LEU A 140 -8.69 -4.99 3.17
C LEU A 140 -9.72 -5.12 4.31
N VAL A 141 -9.47 -6.02 5.26
CA VAL A 141 -10.31 -6.20 6.45
C VAL A 141 -10.31 -4.95 7.32
N ALA A 142 -9.16 -4.30 7.52
CA ALA A 142 -9.09 -3.04 8.26
C ALA A 142 -9.92 -1.93 7.59
N ILE A 143 -9.82 -1.78 6.26
CA ILE A 143 -10.61 -0.81 5.48
C ILE A 143 -12.12 -1.10 5.62
N ILE A 144 -12.52 -2.36 5.48
CA ILE A 144 -13.93 -2.77 5.63
C ILE A 144 -14.41 -2.51 7.05
N ASN A 145 -13.60 -2.81 8.07
CA ASN A 145 -13.96 -2.60 9.46
C ASN A 145 -14.15 -1.11 9.79
N ASP A 146 -13.25 -0.23 9.34
CA ASP A 146 -13.43 1.22 9.53
C ASP A 146 -14.67 1.73 8.78
N ALA A 147 -14.94 1.27 7.56
CA ALA A 147 -16.16 1.62 6.83
C ALA A 147 -17.43 1.15 7.57
N LEU A 148 -17.42 -0.05 8.14
CA LEU A 148 -18.52 -0.57 8.96
C LEU A 148 -18.69 0.21 10.26
N VAL A 149 -17.61 0.62 10.93
CA VAL A 149 -17.67 1.47 12.13
C VAL A 149 -18.29 2.82 11.79
N VAL A 150 -17.98 3.41 10.64
CA VAL A 150 -18.61 4.66 10.20
C VAL A 150 -20.12 4.47 9.95
N MET A 151 -20.53 3.40 9.29
CA MET A 151 -21.97 3.09 9.09
C MET A 151 -22.68 2.73 10.41
N ARG A 152 -22.00 2.05 11.33
CA ARG A 152 -22.53 1.72 12.66
C ARG A 152 -22.49 2.90 13.62
N GLY A 153 -21.63 3.90 13.40
CA GLY A 153 -21.65 5.19 14.11
C GLY A 153 -22.88 6.02 13.72
N PHE A 154 -23.43 5.77 12.53
CA PHE A 154 -24.80 6.08 12.14
C PHE A 154 -25.82 5.09 12.75
N THR A 155 -25.51 4.43 13.88
CA THR A 155 -26.58 3.97 14.76
C THR A 155 -27.40 5.20 15.12
N PRO A 156 -28.68 5.20 14.78
CA PRO A 156 -29.48 6.39 14.98
C PRO A 156 -29.56 6.66 16.49
N PRO A 157 -29.66 7.94 16.90
CA PRO A 157 -29.69 8.36 18.31
C PRO A 157 -30.67 7.48 19.12
N GLN A 158 -30.53 7.39 20.44
CA GLN A 158 -31.41 6.57 21.31
C GLN A 158 -32.91 6.70 20.95
N GLU A 159 -33.32 7.88 20.51
CA GLU A 159 -34.63 8.22 19.92
C GLU A 159 -35.11 7.26 18.80
N HIS A 160 -34.24 6.75 17.93
CA HIS A 160 -34.64 5.81 16.87
C HIS A 160 -34.72 4.37 17.33
N ARG A 161 -34.00 3.95 18.39
CA ARG A 161 -34.28 2.65 19.02
C ARG A 161 -35.67 2.68 19.65
N GLU A 162 -36.02 3.79 20.29
CA GLU A 162 -37.38 4.01 20.82
C GLU A 162 -38.42 4.02 19.69
N ILE A 163 -38.15 4.67 18.54
CA ILE A 163 -39.06 4.65 17.38
C ILE A 163 -39.19 3.24 16.80
N LEU A 164 -38.10 2.47 16.67
CA LEU A 164 -38.15 1.10 16.17
C LEU A 164 -38.92 0.18 17.13
N ASP A 165 -38.71 0.31 18.44
CA ASP A 165 -39.44 -0.46 19.45
C ASP A 165 -40.92 -0.05 19.52
N GLU A 166 -41.23 1.22 19.35
CA GLU A 166 -42.60 1.76 19.27
C GLU A 166 -43.31 1.28 17.99
N LEU A 167 -42.62 1.26 16.85
CA LEU A 167 -43.13 0.70 15.60
C LEU A 167 -43.33 -0.82 15.70
N TRP A 168 -42.40 -1.53 16.32
CA TRP A 168 -42.53 -2.97 16.58
C TRP A 168 -43.69 -3.26 17.54
N ARG A 169 -43.86 -2.46 18.60
CA ARG A 169 -45.01 -2.56 19.51
C ARG A 169 -46.31 -2.29 18.79
N ARG A 170 -46.41 -1.24 17.96
CA ARG A 170 -47.61 -0.93 17.18
C ARG A 170 -47.93 -2.02 16.16
N LEU A 171 -46.93 -2.57 15.48
CA LEU A 171 -47.10 -3.69 14.55
C LEU A 171 -47.49 -4.99 15.28
N ALA A 172 -46.87 -5.30 16.41
CA ALA A 172 -47.22 -6.47 17.21
C ALA A 172 -48.64 -6.38 17.78
N ASN A 173 -49.07 -5.19 18.19
CA ASN A 173 -50.45 -4.90 18.61
C ASN A 173 -51.42 -5.01 17.43
N PHE A 174 -51.04 -4.53 16.25
CA PHE A 174 -51.85 -4.63 15.03
C PHE A 174 -51.98 -6.08 14.53
N LEU A 175 -50.93 -6.88 14.70
CA LEU A 175 -50.90 -8.30 14.36
C LEU A 175 -51.49 -9.20 15.47
N GLY A 176 -51.91 -8.63 16.61
CA GLY A 176 -52.60 -9.36 17.67
C GLY A 176 -51.73 -10.35 18.47
N LEU A 177 -50.40 -10.25 18.37
CA LEU A 177 -49.47 -11.23 18.95
C LEU A 177 -49.19 -11.03 20.46
N THR A 178 -49.76 -10.01 21.11
CA THR A 178 -49.39 -9.63 22.49
C THR A 178 -50.42 -9.96 23.58
N ASN A 179 -51.25 -10.99 23.42
CA ASN A 179 -52.26 -11.34 24.45
C ASN A 179 -51.89 -12.53 25.35
N SER A 180 -50.60 -12.77 25.62
CA SER A 180 -50.17 -13.93 26.44
C SER A 180 -49.22 -13.62 27.61
N ALA A 181 -48.97 -12.35 27.96
CA ALA A 181 -48.09 -12.01 29.10
C ALA A 181 -48.71 -11.03 30.11
N SER A 182 -50.03 -11.10 30.32
CA SER A 182 -50.72 -10.38 31.41
C SER A 182 -51.80 -11.25 32.06
N ARG A 183 -51.45 -12.51 32.37
CA ARG A 183 -52.23 -13.36 33.28
C ARG A 183 -51.28 -14.19 34.13
N GLU A 184 -50.66 -13.55 35.10
CA GLU A 184 -50.32 -14.21 36.37
C GLU A 184 -50.28 -13.15 37.47
N ASN A 185 -51.47 -12.78 37.94
CA ASN A 185 -51.80 -12.52 39.33
C ASN A 185 -53.12 -13.26 39.58
#